data_AF-A0A2H0HR69-F1
#
_entry.id   AF-A0A2H0HR69-F1
#
_cell.length_a   1.000
_cell.length_b   1.000
_cell.length_c   1.000
_cell.angle_alpha   90.00
_cell.angle_beta   90.00
_cell.angle_gamma   90.00
#
_symmetry.space_group_name_H-M   'P 1'
#
loop_
_entity.id
_entity.type
_entity.pdbx_description
1 polymer ?
#
loop_
_entity_poly.entity_id
_entity_poly.type
_entity_poly.pdbx_seq_one_letter_code
_entity_poly.pdbx_strand_id
1 'polypeptide(L)'
;MDQPANTNAQPGNPPFVTLSVQKGAPAEAGWNTLDGCDNSYTYRYDGGSDDHGNVVVHGRGKVVITVKLASDPALKIRGVSFENDPDQQLSNPNNSPRVATIMNQNNVPMENAYYAIEVTDTSNDCELTFDPMISNR
;
A
#
# COMPACT_ATOMS: atom_id res chain seq x y z
N MET A 1 -40.91 -6.42 -15.95
CA MET A 1 -39.60 -6.55 -16.61
C MET A 1 -38.59 -6.17 -15.54
N ASP A 2 -38.11 -7.18 -14.83
CA ASP A 2 -37.16 -6.99 -13.73
C ASP A 2 -35.78 -6.69 -14.29
N GLN A 3 -35.21 -5.58 -13.84
CA GLN A 3 -33.87 -5.14 -14.14
C GLN A 3 -32.88 -6.08 -13.41
N PRO A 4 -31.90 -6.71 -14.08
CA PRO A 4 -30.97 -7.59 -13.39
C PRO A 4 -30.13 -6.78 -12.41
N ALA A 5 -30.12 -7.23 -11.15
CA ALA A 5 -29.29 -6.67 -10.10
C ALA A 5 -27.82 -6.66 -10.57
N ASN A 6 -27.22 -5.47 -10.56
CA ASN A 6 -25.81 -5.29 -10.82
C ASN A 6 -25.02 -5.86 -9.63
N THR A 7 -24.75 -7.17 -9.63
CA THR A 7 -23.93 -7.84 -8.62
C THR A 7 -22.43 -7.59 -8.87
N ASN A 8 -22.04 -6.33 -9.02
CA ASN A 8 -20.68 -5.91 -8.68
C ASN A 8 -20.63 -5.79 -7.14
N ALA A 9 -20.68 -6.95 -6.47
CA ALA A 9 -20.39 -7.03 -5.06
C ALA A 9 -18.90 -6.69 -4.90
N GLN A 10 -18.61 -5.41 -4.67
CA GLN A 10 -17.32 -4.99 -4.11
C GLN A 10 -17.07 -5.87 -2.87
N PRO A 11 -15.95 -6.61 -2.78
CA PRO A 11 -15.63 -7.33 -1.56
C PRO A 11 -15.71 -6.38 -0.36
N GLY A 12 -16.25 -6.88 0.76
CA GLY A 12 -16.93 -6.12 1.82
C GLY A 12 -16.17 -5.04 2.60
N ASN A 13 -14.98 -4.62 2.17
CA ASN A 13 -14.41 -3.31 2.48
C ASN A 13 -13.21 -3.10 1.54
N PRO A 14 -13.04 -1.92 0.92
CA PRO A 14 -11.77 -1.59 0.29
C PRO A 14 -10.66 -1.72 1.36
N PRO A 15 -9.55 -2.43 1.08
CA PRO A 15 -8.50 -2.59 2.07
C PRO A 15 -7.93 -1.22 2.42
N PHE A 16 -8.02 -0.85 3.70
CA PHE A 16 -7.33 0.31 4.24
C PHE A 16 -6.04 -0.17 4.91
N VAL A 17 -4.93 0.45 4.50
CA VAL A 17 -3.61 0.20 5.04
C VAL A 17 -3.08 1.52 5.57
N THR A 18 -2.48 1.51 6.77
CA THR A 18 -1.77 2.66 7.31
C THR A 18 -0.29 2.31 7.40
N LEU A 19 0.55 3.11 6.76
CA LEU A 19 1.99 3.09 6.92
C LEU A 19 2.38 4.14 7.96
N SER A 20 2.86 3.70 9.11
CA SER A 20 3.44 4.57 10.13
C SER A 20 4.95 4.60 9.99
N VAL A 21 5.57 5.78 9.96
CA VAL A 21 7.03 5.94 9.81
C VAL A 21 7.54 6.98 10.79
N GLN A 22 8.61 6.66 11.50
CA GLN A 22 9.29 7.52 12.45
C GLN A 22 10.77 7.63 12.10
N LYS A 23 11.32 8.84 12.14
CA LYS A 23 12.73 9.11 11.88
C LYS A 23 13.50 9.15 13.20
N GLY A 24 14.58 8.38 13.30
CA GLY A 24 15.49 8.38 14.45
C GLY A 24 14.92 7.81 15.75
N ALA A 25 13.73 7.19 15.70
CA ALA A 25 13.12 6.54 16.85
C ALA A 25 13.61 5.08 16.96
N PRO A 26 13.79 4.54 18.17
CA PRO A 26 14.10 3.12 18.34
C PRO A 26 12.92 2.24 17.89
N ALA A 27 13.20 1.06 17.36
CA ALA A 27 12.17 0.12 16.96
C ALA A 27 11.53 -0.52 18.21
N GLU A 28 10.23 -0.33 18.37
CA GLU A 28 9.44 -1.08 19.34
C GLU A 28 9.05 -2.46 18.78
N ALA A 29 8.53 -3.34 19.63
CA ALA A 29 8.06 -4.66 19.18
C ALA A 29 7.01 -4.52 18.06
N GLY A 30 7.20 -5.24 16.96
CA GLY A 30 6.33 -5.18 15.78
C GLY A 30 6.63 -4.04 14.81
N TRP A 31 7.65 -3.23 15.06
CA TRP A 31 8.18 -2.27 14.09
C TRP A 31 9.38 -2.84 13.36
N ASN A 32 9.51 -2.50 12.09
CA ASN A 32 10.67 -2.79 11.25
C ASN A 32 11.61 -1.59 11.23
N THR A 33 12.88 -1.83 10.96
CA THR A 33 13.89 -0.78 10.76
C THR A 33 14.29 -0.72 9.28
N LEU A 34 14.47 0.50 8.78
CA LEU A 34 15.00 0.82 7.46
C LEU A 34 16.08 1.89 7.63
N ASP A 35 17.31 1.58 7.25
CA ASP A 35 18.37 2.58 7.21
C ASP A 35 18.40 3.23 5.82
N GLY A 36 18.40 4.56 5.79
CA GLY A 36 18.39 5.33 4.55
C GLY A 36 18.84 6.77 4.79
N CYS A 37 19.58 7.34 3.84
CA CYS A 37 19.95 8.77 3.85
C CYS A 37 20.56 9.24 5.16
N ASP A 38 21.56 8.50 5.62
CA ASP A 38 22.30 8.71 6.86
C ASP A 38 21.43 8.78 8.13
N ASN A 39 20.21 8.24 8.05
CA ASN A 39 19.25 8.17 9.14
C ASN A 39 18.70 6.73 9.26
N SER A 40 18.24 6.40 10.46
CA SER A 40 17.47 5.17 10.69
C SER A 40 15.99 5.54 10.81
N TYR A 41 15.15 4.81 10.10
CA TYR A 41 13.70 4.95 10.14
C TYR A 41 13.12 3.68 10.72
N THR A 42 12.09 3.84 11.55
CA THR A 42 11.27 2.73 11.99
C THR A 42 9.90 2.85 11.37
N TYR A 43 9.35 1.72 10.94
CA TYR A 43 8.05 1.71 10.30
C TYR A 43 7.22 0.49 10.69
N ARG A 44 5.91 0.66 10.57
CA ARG A 44 4.94 -0.42 10.74
C ARG A 44 3.77 -0.20 9.80
N TYR A 45 3.24 -1.30 9.29
CA TYR A 45 1.95 -1.32 8.63
C TYR A 45 0.86 -1.74 9.61
N ASP A 46 -0.29 -1.10 9.54
CA ASP A 46 -1.52 -1.51 10.20
C ASP A 46 -2.61 -1.71 9.14
N GLY A 47 -3.47 -2.72 9.33
CA GLY A 47 -4.50 -3.10 8.37
C GLY A 47 -3.99 -3.95 7.21
N GLY A 48 -4.75 -3.99 6.12
CA GLY A 48 -4.62 -5.04 5.11
C GLY A 48 -5.34 -6.33 5.54
N SER A 49 -4.98 -7.45 4.93
CA SER A 49 -5.57 -8.77 5.19
C SER A 49 -4.92 -9.48 6.38
N ASP A 50 -3.76 -9.03 6.84
CA ASP A 50 -2.98 -9.67 7.91
C ASP A 50 -2.47 -8.70 8.98
N ASP A 51 -2.96 -7.46 8.98
CA ASP A 51 -2.50 -6.37 9.84
C ASP A 51 -1.01 -5.96 9.68
N HIS A 52 -0.35 -6.42 8.61
CA HIS A 52 1.03 -6.05 8.26
C HIS A 52 1.10 -5.39 6.88
N GLY A 53 -0.04 -4.88 6.39
CA GLY A 53 -0.15 -4.22 5.09
C GLY A 53 -0.28 -5.17 3.91
N ASN A 54 -0.12 -6.48 4.09
CA ASN A 54 -0.33 -7.40 2.96
C ASN A 54 -1.80 -7.41 2.57
N VAL A 55 -2.11 -7.46 1.27
CA VAL A 55 -3.48 -7.44 0.78
C VAL A 55 -3.77 -8.69 -0.02
N VAL A 56 -4.78 -9.45 0.40
CA VAL A 56 -5.33 -10.57 -0.36
C VAL A 56 -6.74 -10.19 -0.81
N VAL A 57 -6.90 -10.08 -2.12
CA VAL A 57 -8.20 -9.80 -2.76
C VAL A 57 -8.82 -11.12 -3.18
N HIS A 58 -10.06 -11.35 -2.74
CA HIS A 58 -10.82 -12.55 -3.09
C HIS A 58 -11.87 -12.29 -4.17
N GLY A 59 -12.08 -13.29 -5.02
CA GLY A 59 -13.12 -13.25 -6.06
C GLY A 59 -12.64 -12.50 -7.30
N ARG A 60 -13.57 -11.92 -8.07
CA ARG A 60 -13.24 -11.16 -9.28
C ARG A 60 -13.80 -9.76 -9.23
N GLY A 61 -13.09 -8.85 -9.89
CA GLY A 61 -13.52 -7.50 -10.13
C GLY A 61 -12.72 -6.48 -9.34
N LYS A 62 -12.81 -5.24 -9.83
CA LYS A 62 -11.96 -4.13 -9.44
C LYS A 62 -12.08 -3.82 -7.95
N VAL A 63 -10.92 -3.67 -7.30
CA VAL A 63 -10.78 -3.26 -5.90
C VAL A 63 -9.91 -2.01 -5.81
N VAL A 64 -10.28 -1.13 -4.88
CA VAL A 64 -9.52 0.06 -4.53
C VAL A 64 -8.93 -0.15 -3.15
N ILE A 65 -7.62 0.05 -3.03
CA ILE A 65 -6.86 -0.03 -1.79
C ILE A 65 -6.36 1.38 -1.47
N THR A 66 -6.55 1.81 -0.23
CA THR A 66 -6.10 3.13 0.22
C THR A 66 -5.00 2.96 1.24
N VAL A 67 -3.84 3.56 0.96
CA VAL A 67 -2.69 3.56 1.86
C VAL A 67 -2.50 4.95 2.44
N LYS A 68 -2.59 5.09 3.76
CA LYS A 68 -2.39 6.34 4.48
C LYS A 68 -1.01 6.38 5.10
N LEU A 69 -0.28 7.48 4.91
CA LEU A 69 0.98 7.75 5.61
C LEU A 69 0.69 8.49 6.93
N ALA A 70 0.97 7.83 8.04
CA ALA A 70 0.89 8.36 9.40
C ALA A 70 2.32 8.58 9.95
N SER A 71 2.94 9.68 9.53
CA SER A 71 4.35 9.95 9.82
C SER A 71 4.58 11.41 10.21
N ASP A 72 5.85 11.74 10.49
CA ASP A 72 6.32 13.13 10.58
C ASP A 72 5.90 13.94 9.32
N PRO A 73 5.53 15.22 9.47
CA PRO A 73 5.21 16.11 8.36
C PRO A 73 6.25 16.18 7.21
N ALA A 74 7.52 16.00 7.51
CA ALA A 74 8.62 16.03 6.53
C ALA A 74 8.59 14.85 5.56
N LEU A 75 8.06 13.70 5.97
CA LEU A 75 7.91 12.52 5.13
C LEU A 75 6.66 12.67 4.26
N LYS A 76 6.73 12.42 2.96
CA LYS A 76 5.61 12.58 2.02
C LYS A 76 5.56 11.45 1.02
N ILE A 77 4.37 10.93 0.74
CA ILE A 77 4.19 10.00 -0.38
C ILE A 77 4.50 10.73 -1.69
N ARG A 78 5.36 10.12 -2.49
CA ARG A 78 5.70 10.53 -3.86
C ARG A 78 4.96 9.68 -4.88
N GLY A 79 4.95 8.37 -4.67
CA GLY A 79 4.54 7.40 -5.67
C GLY A 79 4.16 6.06 -5.07
N VAL A 80 3.70 5.18 -5.94
CA VAL A 80 3.65 3.74 -5.69
C VAL A 80 4.22 3.03 -6.91
N SER A 81 5.19 2.15 -6.69
CA SER A 81 5.70 1.23 -7.71
C SER A 81 5.14 -0.18 -7.49
N PHE A 82 5.14 -0.97 -8.55
CA PHE A 82 4.60 -2.34 -8.53
C PHE A 82 5.63 -3.30 -9.08
N GLU A 83 5.78 -4.45 -8.40
CA GLU A 83 6.64 -5.54 -8.84
C GLU A 83 5.85 -6.83 -8.97
N ASN A 84 6.31 -7.71 -9.86
CA ASN A 84 5.70 -9.01 -10.14
C ASN A 84 4.21 -8.93 -10.52
N ASP A 85 3.83 -7.89 -11.27
CA ASP A 85 2.49 -7.70 -11.87
C ASP A 85 2.55 -7.84 -13.42
N PRO A 86 2.77 -9.06 -13.95
CA PRO A 86 2.95 -9.28 -15.39
C PRO A 86 1.68 -8.99 -16.21
N ASP A 87 0.50 -9.15 -15.60
CA ASP A 87 -0.81 -8.93 -16.22
C ASP A 87 -1.35 -7.52 -15.99
N GLN A 88 -0.53 -6.60 -15.47
CA GLN A 88 -0.83 -5.18 -15.28
C GLN A 88 -2.16 -4.97 -14.53
N GLN A 89 -2.39 -5.77 -13.48
CA GLN A 89 -3.57 -5.70 -12.63
C GLN A 89 -3.54 -4.46 -11.73
N LEU A 90 -2.34 -3.94 -11.42
CA LEU A 90 -2.13 -2.87 -10.45
C LEU A 90 -1.86 -1.54 -11.13
N SER A 91 -2.39 -0.48 -10.52
CA SER A 91 -2.15 0.90 -10.96
C SER A 91 -2.27 1.87 -9.80
N ASN A 92 -1.62 3.02 -9.92
CA ASN A 92 -1.66 4.08 -8.93
C ASN A 92 -2.24 5.35 -9.56
N PRO A 93 -3.58 5.47 -9.63
CA PRO A 93 -4.23 6.56 -10.38
C PRO A 93 -4.06 7.94 -9.75
N ASN A 94 -3.81 8.00 -8.44
CA ASN A 94 -3.76 9.26 -7.71
C ASN A 94 -3.01 9.09 -6.38
N ASN A 95 -2.22 10.12 -6.06
CA ASN A 95 -1.58 10.30 -4.76
C ASN A 95 -1.80 11.72 -4.25
N SER A 96 -1.77 11.83 -2.93
CA SER A 96 -1.48 13.05 -2.20
C SER A 96 -0.28 12.77 -1.28
N PRO A 97 0.35 13.79 -0.68
CA PRO A 97 1.47 13.59 0.24
C PRO A 97 1.19 12.65 1.42
N ARG A 98 -0.08 12.33 1.71
CA ARG A 98 -0.51 11.52 2.86
C ARG A 98 -1.34 10.29 2.51
N VAL A 99 -1.80 10.17 1.27
CA VAL A 99 -2.69 9.10 0.85
C VAL A 99 -2.30 8.67 -0.56
N ALA A 100 -2.02 7.39 -0.73
CA ALA A 100 -1.92 6.73 -2.03
C ALA A 100 -3.17 5.90 -2.29
N THR A 101 -3.60 5.86 -3.55
CA THR A 101 -4.66 4.96 -4.01
C THR A 101 -4.06 3.92 -4.94
N ILE A 102 -4.24 2.65 -4.61
CA ILE A 102 -3.88 1.52 -5.46
C ILE A 102 -5.16 0.93 -6.02
N MET A 103 -5.17 0.70 -7.32
CA MET A 103 -6.29 0.12 -8.03
C MET A 103 -5.86 -1.22 -8.58
N ASN A 104 -6.55 -2.27 -8.12
CA ASN A 104 -6.32 -3.65 -8.53
C ASN A 104 -7.52 -4.12 -9.38
N GLN A 105 -7.27 -4.52 -10.62
CA GLN A 105 -8.31 -5.01 -11.51
C GLN A 105 -8.88 -6.36 -11.04
N ASN A 106 -8.05 -7.19 -10.41
CA ASN A 106 -8.41 -8.51 -9.89
C ASN A 106 -9.24 -9.33 -10.89
N ASN A 107 -8.77 -9.36 -12.13
CA ASN A 107 -9.35 -10.13 -13.24
C ASN A 107 -8.64 -11.47 -13.43
N VAL A 108 -7.38 -11.57 -13.01
CA VAL A 108 -6.56 -12.79 -13.05
C VAL A 108 -5.87 -13.05 -11.70
N PRO A 109 -5.58 -14.33 -11.37
CA PRO A 109 -4.80 -14.68 -10.18
C PRO A 109 -3.40 -14.07 -10.19
N MET A 110 -2.91 -13.71 -9.01
CA MET A 110 -1.61 -13.07 -8.82
C MET A 110 -1.16 -13.42 -7.40
N GLU A 111 -0.11 -14.21 -7.23
CA GLU A 111 0.22 -14.75 -5.90
C GLU A 111 1.33 -13.98 -5.16
N ASN A 112 2.28 -13.38 -5.90
CA ASN A 112 3.51 -12.83 -5.32
C ASN A 112 3.84 -11.42 -5.85
N ALA A 113 2.83 -10.57 -6.04
CA ALA A 113 3.06 -9.17 -6.40
C ALA A 113 3.31 -8.30 -5.17
N TYR A 114 3.96 -7.16 -5.40
CA TYR A 114 4.29 -6.20 -4.37
C TYR A 114 3.84 -4.81 -4.79
N TYR A 115 3.46 -3.99 -3.82
CA TYR A 115 3.28 -2.56 -4.03
C TYR A 115 4.21 -1.80 -3.09
N ALA A 116 5.13 -1.04 -3.68
CA ALA A 116 6.13 -0.27 -2.96
C ALA A 116 5.62 1.16 -2.73
N ILE A 117 5.45 1.57 -1.48
CA ILE A 117 5.10 2.97 -1.16
C ILE A 117 6.38 3.79 -1.18
N GLU A 118 6.48 4.70 -2.15
CA GLU A 118 7.62 5.61 -2.26
C GLU A 118 7.38 6.86 -1.41
N VAL A 119 8.22 7.07 -0.41
CA VAL A 119 8.15 8.21 0.52
C VAL A 119 9.41 9.05 0.39
N THR A 120 9.24 10.35 0.21
CA THR A 120 10.33 11.31 0.26
C THR A 120 10.44 11.93 1.66
N ASP A 121 11.61 11.88 2.27
CA ASP A 121 11.96 12.72 3.43
C ASP A 121 12.45 14.09 2.94
N THR A 122 11.55 15.08 2.99
CA THR A 122 11.84 16.44 2.51
C THR A 122 12.82 17.22 3.40
N SER A 123 13.14 16.73 4.60
CA SER A 123 14.18 17.36 5.43
C SER A 123 15.61 17.04 4.94
N ASN A 124 15.76 15.93 4.22
CA ASN A 124 17.05 15.42 3.73
C ASN A 124 17.10 15.23 2.20
N ASP A 125 16.01 15.52 1.48
CA ASP A 125 15.83 15.24 0.04
C ASP A 125 16.17 13.79 -0.33
N CYS A 126 15.48 12.87 0.34
CA CYS A 126 15.78 11.44 0.33
C CYS A 126 14.55 10.62 -0.06
N GLU A 127 14.74 9.51 -0.78
CA GLU A 127 13.67 8.56 -1.13
C GLU A 127 13.79 7.26 -0.33
N LEU A 128 12.66 6.77 0.17
CA LEU A 128 12.48 5.53 0.94
C LEU A 128 11.37 4.70 0.29
N THR A 129 11.52 3.38 0.28
CA THR A 129 10.49 2.46 -0.22
C THR A 129 10.06 1.48 0.88
N PHE A 130 8.79 1.11 0.86
CA PHE A 130 8.17 0.20 1.83
C PHE A 130 7.25 -0.78 1.10
N ASP A 131 7.57 -2.07 1.12
CA ASP A 131 7.13 -3.00 0.06
C ASP A 131 6.30 -4.21 0.59
N PRO A 132 5.05 -4.01 1.01
CA PRO A 132 4.13 -5.11 1.33
C PRO A 132 3.68 -5.90 0.09
N MET A 133 3.21 -7.12 0.33
CA MET A 133 2.67 -8.02 -0.69
C MET A 133 1.21 -7.70 -1.05
N ILE A 134 0.84 -8.03 -2.28
CA ILE A 134 -0.53 -8.04 -2.77
C ILE A 134 -0.80 -9.28 -3.63
N SER A 135 -1.95 -9.89 -3.42
CA SER A 135 -2.35 -11.10 -4.13
C SER A 135 -3.82 -11.08 -4.54
N ASN A 136 -4.14 -11.74 -5.66
CA ASN A 136 -5.48 -12.03 -6.16
C ASN A 136 -5.75 -13.54 -6.03
N ARG A 137 -6.84 -13.92 -5.36
CA ARG A 137 -7.23 -15.32 -5.09
C ARG A 137 -8.67 -15.64 -5.44
#